data_AF-A0A444UL59-F1
#
_entry.id   AF-A0A444UL59-F1
#
_cell.length_a   1.000
_cell.length_b   1.000
_cell.length_c   1.000
_cell.angle_alpha   90.00
_cell.angle_beta   90.00
_cell.angle_gamma   90.00
#
_symmetry.space_group_name_H-M   'P 1'
#
loop_
_entity.id
_entity.type
_entity.pdbx_description
1 polymer ?
#
loop_
_entity_poly.entity_id
_entity_poly.type
_entity_poly.pdbx_seq_one_letter_code
_entity_poly.pdbx_strand_id
1 'polypeptide(L)'
;MLLGTKKINNWIEGYIHEVKGRTPSLGSQILNRGDFNIHVDLPPSTLVTDFVTLLDCLGLSQSVNVPTHTCGHTLDLLITRGLDISNPSVSDISL
;
A
#
# COMPACT_ATOMS: atom_id res chain seq x y z
N MET A 1 8.73 -11.22 10.54
CA MET A 1 9.19 -11.01 9.14
C MET A 1 8.39 -11.81 8.10
N LEU A 2 7.80 -12.98 8.41
CA LEU A 2 7.11 -13.85 7.42
C LEU A 2 5.68 -13.44 6.99
N LEU A 3 4.96 -12.61 7.77
CA LEU A 3 3.59 -12.22 7.42
C LEU A 3 3.54 -11.14 6.32
N GLY A 4 4.40 -10.12 6.40
CA GLY A 4 4.39 -9.01 5.43
C GLY A 4 4.71 -9.45 4.00
N THR A 5 5.70 -10.32 3.81
CA THR A 5 6.09 -10.81 2.48
C THR A 5 5.00 -11.66 1.82
N LYS A 6 4.27 -12.47 2.59
CA LYS A 6 3.12 -13.24 2.08
C LYS A 6 1.98 -12.33 1.63
N LYS A 7 1.69 -11.26 2.40
CA LYS A 7 0.64 -10.29 2.04
C LYS A 7 0.99 -9.51 0.77
N ILE A 8 2.25 -9.08 0.62
CA ILE A 8 2.75 -8.42 -0.60
C ILE A 8 2.59 -9.34 -1.81
N ASN A 9 3.01 -10.61 -1.73
CA ASN A 9 2.91 -11.54 -2.86
C ASN A 9 1.45 -11.78 -3.26
N ASN A 10 0.55 -11.98 -2.30
CA ASN A 10 -0.88 -12.14 -2.59
C ASN A 10 -1.47 -10.89 -3.27
N TRP A 11 -1.04 -9.69 -2.85
CA TRP A 11 -1.46 -8.45 -3.50
C TRP A 11 -0.91 -8.34 -4.92
N ILE A 12 0.36 -8.66 -5.16
CA ILE A 12 0.96 -8.66 -6.51
C ILE A 12 0.19 -9.60 -7.45
N GLU A 13 -0.10 -10.83 -7.02
CA GLU A 13 -0.87 -11.79 -7.82
C GLU A 13 -2.27 -11.26 -8.14
N GLY A 14 -2.95 -10.65 -7.17
CA GLY A 14 -4.25 -10.00 -7.36
C GLY A 14 -4.19 -8.85 -8.38
N TYR A 15 -3.19 -7.99 -8.25
CA TYR A 15 -2.96 -6.87 -9.16
C TYR A 15 -2.65 -7.35 -10.59
N ILE A 16 -1.81 -8.38 -10.75
CA ILE A 16 -1.52 -8.98 -12.06
C ILE A 16 -2.80 -9.55 -12.69
N HIS A 17 -3.65 -10.21 -11.91
CA HIS A 17 -4.93 -10.74 -12.39
C HIS A 17 -5.87 -9.61 -12.84
N GLU A 18 -5.94 -8.51 -12.07
CA GLU A 18 -6.72 -7.32 -12.43
C GLU A 18 -6.25 -6.70 -13.77
N VAL A 19 -4.93 -6.53 -13.93
CA VAL A 19 -4.33 -5.97 -15.15
C VAL A 19 -4.45 -6.92 -16.36
N LYS A 20 -4.44 -8.24 -16.15
CA LYS A 20 -4.65 -9.23 -17.23
C LYS A 20 -6.08 -9.21 -17.78
N GLY A 21 -7.06 -8.73 -17.01
CA GLY A 21 -8.47 -8.70 -17.39
C GLY A 21 -9.00 -7.35 -17.89
N ARG A 22 -8.24 -6.27 -17.74
CA ARG A 22 -8.63 -4.89 -18.14
C ARG A 22 -7.44 -4.15 -18.73
N THR A 23 -7.66 -3.39 -19.81
CA THR A 23 -6.74 -2.28 -20.13
C THR A 23 -6.65 -1.39 -18.89
N PRO A 24 -5.46 -0.98 -18.42
CA PRO A 24 -5.36 -0.03 -17.32
C PRO A 24 -6.16 1.20 -17.73
N SER A 25 -7.31 1.43 -17.10
CA SER A 25 -8.03 2.67 -17.29
C SER A 25 -7.08 3.77 -16.85
N LEU A 26 -6.84 4.76 -17.71
CA LEU A 26 -5.94 5.89 -17.47
C LEU A 26 -6.42 6.81 -16.31
N GLY A 27 -7.45 6.37 -15.58
CA GLY A 27 -8.10 7.13 -14.51
C GLY A 27 -7.58 6.76 -13.13
N SER A 28 -7.75 7.71 -12.22
CA SER A 28 -7.35 7.62 -10.82
C SER A 28 -8.15 6.54 -10.08
N GLN A 29 -7.47 5.62 -9.39
CA GLN A 29 -8.09 4.42 -8.78
C GLN A 29 -7.46 4.07 -7.43
N ILE A 30 -8.30 3.61 -6.49
CA ILE A 30 -7.87 2.93 -5.26
C ILE A 30 -7.70 1.45 -5.59
N LEU A 31 -6.51 0.90 -5.40
CA LEU A 31 -6.20 -0.49 -5.73
C LEU A 31 -6.19 -1.39 -4.51
N ASN A 32 -5.76 -0.88 -3.35
CA ASN A 32 -5.79 -1.67 -2.13
C ASN A 32 -5.83 -0.82 -0.86
N ARG A 33 -6.46 -1.38 0.20
CA ARG A 33 -6.47 -0.87 1.57
C ARG A 33 -6.31 -2.04 2.54
N GLY A 34 -5.36 -1.93 3.48
CA GLY A 34 -5.30 -2.86 4.61
C GLY A 34 -3.93 -2.96 5.26
N ASP A 35 -3.83 -3.85 6.24
CA ASP A 35 -2.63 -4.10 7.02
C ASP A 35 -1.57 -4.89 6.21
N PHE A 36 -0.48 -4.24 5.83
CA PHE A 36 0.66 -4.86 5.13
C PHE A 36 1.71 -5.44 6.08
N ASN A 37 1.67 -5.11 7.38
CA ASN A 37 2.74 -5.42 8.34
C ASN A 37 4.13 -4.97 7.87
N ILE A 38 4.21 -3.82 7.17
CA ILE A 38 5.47 -3.18 6.76
C ILE A 38 5.58 -1.87 7.52
N HIS A 39 6.65 -1.70 8.28
CA HIS A 39 6.95 -0.45 8.96
C HIS A 39 7.54 0.57 7.97
N VAL A 40 6.67 1.20 7.17
CA VAL A 40 7.06 2.24 6.21
C VAL A 40 7.48 3.55 6.90
N ASP A 41 7.12 3.71 8.17
CA ASP A 41 7.43 4.84 9.05
C ASP A 41 8.84 4.77 9.68
N LEU A 42 9.53 3.63 9.57
CA LEU A 42 10.87 3.44 10.12
C LEU A 42 11.96 3.70 9.07
N PRO A 43 13.23 3.89 9.49
CA PRO A 43 14.34 4.08 8.55
C PRO A 43 14.38 2.98 7.45
N PRO A 44 14.85 3.32 6.24
CA PRO A 44 14.78 2.42 5.10
C PRO A 44 15.45 1.08 5.40
N SER A 45 14.67 0.01 5.37
CA SER A 45 15.17 -1.36 5.29
C SER A 45 15.07 -1.85 3.85
N THR A 46 15.82 -2.90 3.49
CA THR A 46 15.73 -3.51 2.14
C THR A 46 14.29 -3.80 1.74
N LEU A 47 13.47 -4.31 2.67
CA LEU A 47 12.04 -4.58 2.42
C LEU A 47 11.25 -3.31 2.06
N VAL A 48 11.46 -2.22 2.80
CA VAL A 48 10.76 -0.95 2.55
C VAL A 48 11.21 -0.35 1.23
N THR A 49 12.52 -0.36 0.96
CA THR A 49 13.08 0.14 -0.31
C THR A 49 12.56 -0.64 -1.52
N ASP A 50 12.56 -1.98 -1.44
CA ASP A 50 12.07 -2.83 -2.53
C ASP A 50 10.56 -2.64 -2.74
N PHE A 51 9.80 -2.49 -1.65
CA PHE A 51 8.36 -2.22 -1.72
C PHE A 51 8.05 -0.87 -2.36
N VAL A 52 8.73 0.21 -1.95
CA VAL A 52 8.56 1.54 -2.55
C VAL A 52 8.95 1.53 -4.03
N THR A 53 10.08 0.91 -4.37
CA THR A 53 10.55 0.78 -5.77
C THR A 53 9.54 0.01 -6.63
N LEU A 54 8.91 -1.03 -6.08
CA LEU A 54 7.86 -1.77 -6.77
C LEU A 54 6.63 -0.88 -7.06
N LEU A 55 6.20 -0.08 -6.09
CA LEU A 55 5.08 0.85 -6.30
C LEU A 55 5.41 1.86 -7.40
N ASP A 56 6.61 2.44 -7.37
CA ASP A 56 7.07 3.41 -8.37
C ASP A 56 7.11 2.80 -9.79
N CYS A 57 7.65 1.59 -9.93
CA CYS A 57 7.67 0.85 -11.20
C CYS A 57 6.26 0.58 -11.76
N LEU A 58 5.26 0.49 -10.87
CA LEU A 58 3.86 0.28 -11.23
C LEU A 58 3.08 1.60 -11.37
N GLY A 59 3.71 2.76 -11.16
CA GLY A 59 3.03 4.06 -11.13
C GLY A 59 1.98 4.15 -10.03
N LEU A 60 2.27 3.53 -8.89
CA LEU A 60 1.43 3.48 -7.71
C LEU A 60 2.01 4.33 -6.60
N SER A 61 1.16 4.77 -5.68
CA SER A 61 1.57 5.57 -4.53
C SER A 61 0.93 5.03 -3.25
N GLN A 62 1.73 4.97 -2.19
CA GLN A 62 1.26 4.79 -0.84
C GLN A 62 1.06 6.18 -0.21
N SER A 63 -0.12 6.45 0.35
CA SER A 63 -0.47 7.81 0.80
C SER A 63 -0.60 7.96 2.33
N VAL A 64 -0.51 6.88 3.10
CA VAL A 64 -0.73 6.93 4.56
C VAL A 64 0.59 7.21 5.29
N ASN A 65 0.68 8.36 5.94
CA ASN A 65 1.88 8.77 6.70
C ASN A 65 1.59 9.00 8.19
N VAL A 66 0.43 8.54 8.66
CA VAL A 66 0.00 8.64 10.06
C VAL A 66 -0.10 7.24 10.67
N PRO A 67 0.11 7.11 11.99
CA PRO A 67 -0.08 5.84 12.68
C PRO A 67 -1.46 5.25 12.42
N THR A 68 -1.51 3.96 12.09
CA THR A 68 -2.75 3.20 11.90
C THR A 68 -2.92 2.07 12.91
N HIS A 69 -1.85 1.74 13.64
CA HIS A 69 -1.85 0.72 14.68
C HIS A 69 -1.68 1.35 16.05
N THR A 70 -2.27 0.73 17.08
CA THR A 70 -2.28 1.20 18.48
C THR A 70 -0.89 1.44 19.11
N CYS A 71 0.16 0.91 18.49
CA CYS A 71 1.55 1.11 18.90
C CYS A 71 2.24 2.34 18.26
N GLY A 72 1.52 3.16 17.49
CA GLY A 72 2.10 4.32 16.82
C GLY A 72 2.76 4.03 15.47
N HIS A 73 2.59 2.82 14.93
CA HIS A 73 3.18 2.41 13.65
C HIS A 73 2.19 2.54 12.50
N THR A 74 2.74 2.73 11.29
CA THR A 74 1.97 2.78 10.04
C THR A 74 2.02 1.42 9.37
N LEU A 75 1.03 0.57 9.63
CA LEU A 75 0.98 -0.79 9.08
C LEU A 75 -0.14 -0.97 8.05
N ASP A 76 -1.21 -0.18 8.16
CA ASP A 76 -2.29 -0.13 7.19
C ASP A 76 -1.96 0.89 6.11
N LEU A 77 -1.88 0.41 4.88
CA LEU A 77 -1.49 1.23 3.74
C LEU A 77 -2.66 1.36 2.77
N LEU A 78 -2.76 2.55 2.18
CA LEU A 78 -3.64 2.85 1.06
C LEU A 78 -2.78 2.96 -0.19
N ILE A 79 -2.97 2.04 -1.14
CA ILE A 79 -2.25 2.01 -2.41
C ILE A 79 -3.17 2.50 -3.51
N THR A 80 -2.74 3.53 -4.24
CA THR A 80 -3.52 4.18 -5.30
C THR A 80 -2.72 4.34 -6.58
N ARG A 81 -3.42 4.61 -7.68
CA ARG A 81 -2.83 5.03 -8.96
C ARG A 81 -3.45 6.37 -9.35
N GLY A 82 -2.62 7.35 -9.69
CA GLY A 82 -3.06 8.64 -10.23
C GLY A 82 -3.99 9.44 -9.31
N LEU A 83 -4.03 9.11 -8.01
CA LEU A 83 -4.73 9.87 -6.98
C LEU A 83 -3.68 10.60 -6.16
N ASP A 84 -3.79 11.92 -6.09
CA ASP A 84 -3.06 12.72 -5.11
C ASP A 84 -3.92 12.81 -3.84
N ILE A 85 -3.50 12.13 -2.78
CA ILE A 85 -4.16 12.16 -1.47
C ILE A 85 -3.28 12.97 -0.54
N SER A 86 -3.46 14.29 -0.58
CA SER A 86 -2.64 15.24 0.16
C SER A 86 -2.93 15.27 1.67
N ASN A 87 -4.05 14.70 2.14
CA ASN A 87 -4.40 14.68 3.55
C ASN A 87 -5.39 13.55 3.91
N PRO A 88 -4.95 12.29 4.02
CA PRO A 88 -5.84 11.20 4.41
C PRO A 88 -6.23 11.32 5.89
N SER A 89 -7.53 11.34 6.18
CA SER A 89 -8.03 11.16 7.54
C SER A 89 -8.10 9.67 7.86
N VAL A 90 -7.33 9.22 8.85
CA VAL A 90 -7.44 7.87 9.41
C VAL A 90 -8.30 7.93 10.67
N SER A 91 -9.34 7.12 10.70
CA SER A 91 -10.24 6.98 11.85
C SER A 91 -10.44 5.50 12.14
N ASP A 92 -10.23 5.10 13.39
CA ASP A 92 -10.63 3.78 13.85
C ASP A 92 -12.15 3.64 13.74
N ILE A 93 -12.60 2.72 12.90
CA ILE A 93 -13.99 2.27 12.94
C ILE A 93 -14.04 1.21 14.04
N SER A 94 -14.00 1.67 15.30
CA SER A 94 -14.41 0.81 16.41
C SER A 94 -15.88 0.50 16.20
N LEU A 95 -16.18 -0.73 15.75
CA LEU A 95 -17.53 -1.31 15.75
C LEU A 95 -17.93 -1.72 17.17
#